data_AF-A0A643C5V0-F1
#
_entry.id   AF-A0A643C5V0-F1
#
_cell.length_a   1.000
_cell.length_b   1.000
_cell.length_c   1.000
_cell.angle_alpha   90.00
_cell.angle_beta   90.00
_cell.angle_gamma   90.00
#
_symmetry.space_group_name_H-M   'P 1'
#
loop_
_entity.id
_entity.type
_entity.pdbx_description
1 polymer ?
#
loop_
_entity_poly.entity_id
_entity_poly.type
_entity_poly.pdbx_seq_one_letter_code
_entity_poly.pdbx_strand_id
1 'polypeptide(L)'
;MALFQQLTVVLPILDNLLKANPINKQEHDIIKQKTLIPLQARELIDTVLVKGNGAANFFKNCLKEIDSTLYKDLFLEKNMKYIPTEDVSDCLS
;
A
#
# COMPACT_ATOMS: atom_id res chain seq x y z
N MET A 1 -8.15 -12.99 -2.24
CA MET A 1 -7.10 -12.24 -2.97
C MET A 1 -6.41 -11.32 -1.97
N ALA A 2 -5.10 -11.12 -2.10
CA ALA A 2 -4.34 -10.28 -1.17
C ALA A 2 -4.50 -8.80 -1.52
N LEU A 3 -4.57 -7.96 -0.49
CA LEU A 3 -4.66 -6.49 -0.52
C LEU A 3 -3.73 -5.83 -1.56
N PHE A 4 -2.52 -6.39 -1.70
CA PHE A 4 -1.49 -5.91 -2.61
C PHE A 4 -1.76 -6.22 -4.09
N GLN A 5 -2.59 -7.22 -4.41
CA GLN A 5 -2.91 -7.60 -5.79
C GLN A 5 -4.05 -6.78 -6.40
N GLN A 6 -4.92 -6.22 -5.57
CA GLN A 6 -6.03 -5.37 -6.02
C GLN A 6 -5.62 -3.89 -6.14
N LEU A 7 -4.59 -3.46 -5.41
CA LEU A 7 -4.09 -2.08 -5.44
C LEU A 7 -3.33 -1.79 -6.74
N THR A 8 -4.04 -1.51 -7.84
CA THR A 8 -3.46 -1.17 -9.15
C THR A 8 -3.09 0.32 -9.27
N VAL A 9 -3.70 1.17 -8.45
CA VAL A 9 -3.54 2.63 -8.44
C VAL A 9 -2.45 3.12 -7.47
N VAL A 10 -1.37 2.36 -7.30
CA VAL A 10 -0.29 2.70 -6.33
C VAL A 10 0.40 4.01 -6.68
N LEU A 11 0.69 4.25 -7.97
CA LEU A 11 1.40 5.44 -8.43
C LEU A 11 0.71 6.78 -8.08
N PRO A 12 -0.59 6.99 -8.38
CA PRO A 12 -1.25 8.23 -8.01
C PRO A 12 -1.38 8.42 -6.49
N ILE A 13 -1.55 7.33 -5.72
CA ILE A 13 -1.56 7.41 -4.25
C ILE A 13 -0.17 7.82 -3.73
N LEU A 14 0.89 7.23 -4.29
CA LEU A 14 2.27 7.52 -3.94
C LEU A 14 2.65 8.98 -4.24
N ASP A 15 2.23 9.52 -5.38
CA ASP A 15 2.47 10.92 -5.76
C ASP A 15 1.72 11.89 -4.82
N ASN A 16 0.48 11.54 -4.44
CA ASN A 16 -0.29 12.32 -3.46
C ASN A 16 0.33 12.29 -2.06
N LEU A 17 0.85 11.14 -1.63
CA LEU A 17 1.59 11.00 -0.38
C LEU A 17 2.91 11.78 -0.42
N LEU A 18 3.57 11.93 -1.56
CA LEU A 18 4.73 12.81 -1.66
C LEU A 18 4.31 14.29 -1.55
N LYS A 19 3.23 14.69 -2.23
CA LYS A 19 2.72 16.07 -2.22
C LYS A 19 2.24 16.54 -0.85
N ALA A 20 1.58 15.66 -0.09
CA ALA A 20 1.11 15.99 1.24
C ALA A 20 2.21 15.94 2.32
N ASN A 21 3.44 15.57 1.93
CA ASN A 21 4.59 15.38 2.82
C ASN A 21 4.51 14.27 3.90
N PRO A 22 3.63 13.24 3.90
CA PRO A 22 3.78 12.10 4.81
C PRO A 22 4.98 11.21 4.48
N ILE A 23 5.46 11.19 3.24
CA ILE A 23 6.65 10.43 2.83
C ILE A 23 7.70 11.34 2.18
N ASN A 24 8.96 10.98 2.33
CA ASN A 24 10.08 11.71 1.74
C ASN A 24 10.32 11.27 0.28
N LYS A 25 11.01 12.12 -0.49
CA LYS A 25 11.39 11.80 -1.88
C LYS A 25 12.15 10.47 -2.00
N GLN A 26 12.98 10.12 -1.01
CA GLN A 26 13.70 8.85 -1.00
C GLN A 26 12.76 7.64 -0.88
N GLU A 27 11.80 7.68 0.05
CA GLU A 27 10.78 6.63 0.22
C GLU A 27 9.96 6.48 -1.06
N HIS A 28 9.56 7.62 -1.64
CA HIS A 28 8.87 7.65 -2.92
C HIS A 28 9.66 7.00 -4.06
N ASP A 29 10.95 7.33 -4.22
CA ASP A 29 11.80 6.73 -5.25
C ASP A 29 11.99 5.22 -5.04
N ILE A 30 12.18 4.77 -3.80
CA ILE A 30 12.32 3.34 -3.47
C ILE A 30 11.06 2.57 -3.88
N ILE A 31 9.88 3.10 -3.58
CA ILE A 31 8.60 2.46 -3.93
C ILE A 31 8.40 2.52 -5.45
N LYS A 32 8.70 3.65 -6.09
CA LYS A 32 8.57 3.82 -7.54
C LYS A 32 9.50 2.90 -8.34
N GLN A 33 10.68 2.58 -7.79
CA GLN A 33 11.66 1.70 -8.43
C GLN A 33 11.26 0.21 -8.40
N LYS A 34 10.28 -0.22 -7.59
CA LYS A 34 9.86 -1.63 -7.61
C LYS A 34 9.09 -1.93 -8.90
N THR A 35 9.51 -2.99 -9.59
CA THR A 35 8.93 -3.42 -10.88
C THR A 35 7.52 -4.01 -10.74
N LEU A 36 7.21 -4.58 -9.57
CA LEU A 36 5.94 -5.27 -9.33
C LEU A 36 4.98 -4.36 -8.54
N ILE A 37 3.80 -4.10 -9.11
CA ILE A 37 2.70 -3.35 -8.47
C ILE A 37 2.40 -3.87 -7.04
N PRO A 38 2.34 -5.19 -6.76
CA PRO A 38 2.12 -5.68 -5.40
C PRO A 38 3.24 -5.34 -4.42
N LEU A 39 4.49 -5.29 -4.88
CA LEU A 39 5.61 -4.88 -4.03
C LEU A 39 5.53 -3.38 -3.73
N GLN A 40 5.16 -2.57 -4.72
CA GLN A 40 4.94 -1.14 -4.50
C GLN A 40 3.85 -0.89 -3.46
N ALA A 41 2.73 -1.60 -3.59
CA ALA A 41 1.61 -1.53 -2.64
C ALA A 41 2.05 -1.90 -1.22
N ARG A 42 2.86 -2.95 -1.08
CA ARG A 42 3.36 -3.41 0.21
C ARG A 42 4.26 -2.37 0.88
N GLU A 43 5.27 -1.90 0.17
CA GLU A 43 6.22 -0.90 0.70
C GLU A 43 5.51 0.42 1.03
N LEU A 44 4.50 0.79 0.23
CA LEU A 44 3.65 1.95 0.51
C LEU A 44 2.91 1.80 1.84
N ILE A 45 2.30 0.63 2.07
CA ILE A 45 1.57 0.35 3.30
C ILE A 45 2.51 0.28 4.50
N ASP A 46 3.67 -0.37 4.36
CA ASP A 46 4.71 -0.42 5.38
C ASP A 46 5.18 0.99 5.76
N THR A 47 5.47 1.83 4.77
CA THR A 47 5.86 3.22 5.00
C THR A 47 4.76 3.99 5.74
N VAL A 48 3.51 3.86 5.29
CA VAL A 48 2.35 4.50 5.92
C VAL A 48 2.15 4.03 7.37
N LEU A 49 2.39 2.75 7.66
CA LEU A 49 2.35 2.19 9.01
C LEU A 49 3.48 2.75 9.89
N VAL A 50 4.71 2.83 9.37
CA VAL A 50 5.87 3.40 10.07
C VAL A 50 5.66 4.88 10.41
N LYS A 51 5.04 5.65 9.51
CA LYS A 51 4.69 7.06 9.75
C LYS A 51 3.55 7.22 10.76
N GLY A 52 2.71 6.20 10.92
CA GLY A 52 1.61 6.17 11.87
C GLY A 52 0.29 6.75 11.33
N ASN A 53 -0.65 6.97 12.26
CA ASN A 53 -2.05 7.24 11.92
C ASN A 53 -2.28 8.43 10.96
N GLY A 54 -1.44 9.46 10.99
CA GLY A 54 -1.57 10.62 10.10
C GLY A 54 -1.44 10.23 8.62
N ALA A 55 -0.37 9.49 8.28
CA ALA A 55 -0.18 8.98 6.93
C ALA A 55 -1.26 7.96 6.55
N ALA A 56 -1.68 7.12 7.51
CA ALA A 56 -2.71 6.11 7.27
C ALA A 56 -4.07 6.73 6.94
N ASN A 57 -4.43 7.83 7.60
CA ASN A 57 -5.67 8.54 7.31
C ASN A 57 -5.62 9.22 5.94
N PHE A 58 -4.47 9.79 5.58
CA PHE A 58 -4.28 10.39 4.26
C PHE A 58 -4.30 9.35 3.14
N PHE A 59 -3.63 8.21 3.33
CA PHE A 59 -3.67 7.08 2.41
C PHE A 59 -5.11 6.62 2.14
N LYS A 60 -5.90 6.44 3.20
CA LYS A 60 -7.32 6.09 3.09
C LYS A 60 -8.13 7.13 2.31
N ASN A 61 -7.89 8.42 2.57
CA ASN A 61 -8.59 9.49 1.87
C ASN A 61 -8.23 9.51 0.38
N CYS A 62 -6.94 9.43 0.05
CA CYS A 62 -6.48 9.31 -1.34
C CYS A 62 -7.10 8.11 -2.05
N LEU A 63 -7.12 6.95 -1.41
CA LEU A 63 -7.71 5.77 -2.01
C LEU A 63 -9.20 5.97 -2.28
N LYS A 64 -9.93 6.55 -1.32
CA LYS A 64 -11.36 6.84 -1.47
C LYS A 64 -11.64 7.83 -2.61
N GLU A 65 -10.79 8.82 -2.80
CA GLU A 65 -10.93 9.83 -3.87
C GLU A 65 -10.58 9.28 -5.25
N ILE A 66 -9.53 8.45 -5.35
CA ILE A 66 -9.10 7.84 -6.62
C ILE A 66 -10.01 6.68 -7.01
N ASP A 67 -10.30 5.79 -6.07
CA ASP A 67 -11.08 4.59 -6.31
C ASP A 67 -11.91 4.21 -5.07
N SER A 68 -13.09 4.81 -4.97
CA SER A 68 -14.04 4.54 -3.90
C SER A 68 -14.51 3.09 -3.87
N THR A 69 -14.52 2.40 -5.02
CA THR A 69 -14.88 0.98 -5.12
C THR A 69 -13.78 0.13 -4.52
N LEU A 70 -12.52 0.38 -4.87
CA LEU A 70 -11.39 -0.30 -4.26
C LEU A 70 -11.31 -0.03 -2.75
N TYR A 71 -11.55 1.22 -2.32
CA TYR A 71 -11.63 1.56 -0.90
C TYR A 71 -12.68 0.72 -0.16
N LYS A 72 -13.86 0.54 -0.76
CA LYS A 72 -14.93 -0.30 -0.20
C LYS A 72 -14.50 -1.77 -0.14
N ASP A 73 -13.90 -2.30 -1.21
CA ASP A 73 -13.42 -3.68 -1.27
C ASP A 73 -12.32 -3.95 -0.21
N LEU A 74 -11.41 -2.97 -0.02
CA LEU A 74 -10.28 -3.07 0.92
C LEU A 74 -10.70 -2.92 2.40
N PHE A 75 -11.56 -1.94 2.69
CA PHE A 75 -11.81 -1.48 4.06
C PHE A 75 -13.23 -1.80 4.58
N LEU A 76 -14.23 -1.96 3.71
CA LEU A 76 -15.62 -2.18 4.10
C LEU A 76 -16.05 -3.64 3.90
N GLU A 77 -15.68 -4.24 2.76
CA GLU A 77 -15.89 -5.67 2.51
C GLU A 77 -14.76 -6.46 3.16
N LYS A 78 -14.90 -6.63 4.47
CA LYS A 78 -14.06 -7.41 5.37
C LYS A 78 -13.70 -8.80 4.79
N ASN A 79 -12.59 -8.89 4.06
CA ASN A 79 -11.94 -10.14 3.63
C ASN A 79 -10.40 -10.08 3.65
N MET A 80 -9.82 -9.17 4.45
CA MET A 80 -8.38 -9.16 4.66
C MET A 80 -8.00 -9.93 5.91
N LYS A 81 -7.91 -11.25 5.75
CA LYS A 81 -6.77 -11.93 6.35
C LYS A 81 -5.53 -11.30 5.69
N TYR A 82 -4.91 -10.33 6.36
CA TYR A 82 -3.48 -10.07 6.13
C TYR A 82 -2.80 -11.39 6.45
N ILE A 83 -2.51 -12.18 5.41
CA ILE A 83 -1.63 -13.32 5.55
C ILE A 83 -0.24 -12.67 5.48
N PRO A 84 0.47 -12.49 6.61
CA PRO A 84 1.88 -12.17 6.51
C PRO A 84 2.48 -13.21 5.59
N THR A 85 3.15 -12.79 4.53
CA THR A 85 4.02 -13.70 3.78
C THR A 85 5.24 -13.98 4.67
N GLU A 86 5.03 -14.64 5.80
CA GLU A 86 5.98 -15.48 6.49
C GLU A 86 5.64 -16.91 6.07
N ASP A 87 5.91 -17.21 4.81
CA ASP A 87 6.22 -18.58 4.40
C ASP A 87 7.26 -18.52 3.27
N VAL A 88 8.43 -18.02 3.63
CA VAL A 88 9.68 -18.57 3.10
C VAL A 88 10.14 -19.62 4.11
N SER A 89 9.32 -20.64 4.32
CA SER A 89 9.75 -21.92 4.88
C SER A 89 9.57 -23.02 3.83
N ASP A 90 10.04 -22.75 2.61
CA ASP A 90 10.53 -23.83 1.77
C ASP A 90 11.82 -24.35 2.41
N CYS A 91 11.61 -25.30 3.32
CA CYS A 91 12.58 -26.31 3.69
C CYS A 91 13.17 -26.90 2.40
N LEU A 92 14.37 -26.48 2.03
CA LEU A 92 15.22 -27.24 1.11
C LEU A 92 15.49 -28.58 1.78
N SER A 93 14.78 -29.58 1.28
CA SER A 93 14.95 -31.01 1.55
C SER A 93 16.24 -31.54 0.94
#